data_AF-A0AAW1N277-F1
#
_entry.id   AF-A0AAW1N277-F1
#
_cell.length_a   1.000
_cell.length_b   1.000
_cell.length_c   1.000
_cell.angle_alpha   90.00
_cell.angle_beta   90.00
_cell.angle_gamma   90.00
#
_symmetry.space_group_name_H-M   'P 1'
#
loop_
_entity.id
_entity.type
_entity.pdbx_description
1 polymer ?
#
loop_
_entity_poly.entity_id
_entity_poly.type
_entity_poly.pdbx_seq_one_letter_code
_entity_poly.pdbx_strand_id
1 'polypeptide(L)'
;MENNNEGNNQQTKQDEAYNLQDDPLNNGDINSAKKESSFFLSKALQRSQDSIGSFFEDNSKPLGIFLRVTIFLMFTSHFIWATYYFIDQTDETINNTILLNDETINNTMCHGYGFLMLLYMVITYGFTYVWCLKPYVIKPIGKYIWDPAKTFLGNVFKQSVPNIVGHLLILAAALTYLIVDARDEWNRLIPLIGFTTFIIIGFLCSKYPGNIIWRPVIWGFISQFVFGLLTVRWKVGRDVFRCAGDKVTTFLGYAVNGSAFVYGDILVHQYQVFAFQAVSTIYFLNFFINVLYYYGIMQKIVGVLGSFLHSILGTSICESVNSAGNIFLGQSEAPLLLKPYLKNLTHSEFHTICASGFATVSGTVLAAYISYGAKAEHLITAICASGFATVSGTVLAAYISYGAKAEHLITATVMAAPTALAYSKLMYPETEEIKNTKKSISLVESDFKSVLDAASKGASEATMIVFNIIANLIAFIAFIYFVNGILGWMGQLCGYMNEDELWSVEEIMGYILTPIAYIMGVPWDECRIVGRLIGVKMMVNEFAAFAQFSSLKELLSARTQVITTYAIVGFGNPGSIGLMVSALSTLVPEKSHFVTAVVFRAYICGTIVCLLTASMAALLIPEDLLDI
;
A
#
# COMPACT_ATOMS: atom_id res chain seq x y z
N MET A 1 -60.40 5.13 21.78
CA MET A 1 -61.42 4.91 20.72
C MET A 1 -60.69 5.01 19.39
N GLU A 2 -60.72 4.05 18.47
CA GLU A 2 -61.03 2.61 18.57
C GLU A 2 -60.55 1.90 17.27
N ASN A 3 -60.11 0.64 17.39
CA ASN A 3 -60.07 -0.44 16.37
C ASN A 3 -59.59 -0.24 14.90
N ASN A 4 -58.48 -0.95 14.61
CA ASN A 4 -58.31 -2.07 13.65
C ASN A 4 -58.40 -1.97 12.10
N ASN A 5 -57.43 -2.68 11.51
CA ASN A 5 -57.45 -3.55 10.31
C ASN A 5 -57.52 -2.98 8.87
N GLU A 6 -56.46 -3.28 8.11
CA GLU A 6 -56.42 -3.91 6.77
C GLU A 6 -54.92 -4.02 6.35
N GLY A 7 -54.44 -4.96 5.52
CA GLY A 7 -55.03 -6.13 4.89
C GLY A 7 -53.92 -6.97 4.23
N ASN A 8 -54.10 -8.29 4.13
CA ASN A 8 -53.11 -9.25 3.63
C ASN A 8 -53.77 -10.08 2.53
N ASN A 9 -53.20 -10.23 1.31
CA ASN A 9 -53.26 -11.50 0.56
C ASN A 9 -52.69 -11.53 -0.89
N GLN A 10 -52.33 -12.77 -1.26
CA GLN A 10 -52.44 -13.42 -2.58
C GLN A 10 -51.49 -13.04 -3.72
N GLN A 11 -50.59 -13.97 -4.02
CA GLN A 11 -50.41 -14.44 -5.40
C GLN A 11 -50.13 -15.95 -5.45
N THR A 12 -51.11 -16.71 -5.93
CA THR A 12 -51.05 -18.17 -6.21
C THR A 12 -51.94 -18.45 -7.41
N LYS A 13 -51.41 -19.09 -8.48
CA LYS A 13 -52.11 -19.99 -9.44
C LYS A 13 -51.28 -20.34 -10.67
N GLN A 14 -51.70 -21.42 -11.36
CA GLN A 14 -51.08 -22.19 -12.45
C GLN A 14 -50.26 -23.38 -11.91
N ASP A 15 -50.87 -24.52 -11.56
CA ASP A 15 -51.71 -25.44 -12.37
C ASP A 15 -50.89 -25.96 -13.58
N GLU A 16 -50.79 -27.22 -13.98
CA GLU A 16 -51.34 -28.55 -13.65
C GLU A 16 -50.66 -29.49 -14.69
N ALA A 17 -50.32 -30.76 -14.38
CA ALA A 17 -50.24 -31.84 -15.40
C ALA A 17 -49.93 -33.24 -14.83
N TYR A 18 -50.76 -34.22 -15.23
CA TYR A 18 -50.55 -35.67 -15.26
C TYR A 18 -50.41 -36.50 -13.97
N ASN A 19 -51.54 -37.11 -13.59
CA ASN A 19 -51.62 -38.39 -12.88
C ASN A 19 -51.04 -39.55 -13.72
N LEU A 20 -50.43 -40.53 -13.04
CA LEU A 20 -50.48 -41.95 -13.40
C LEU A 20 -50.71 -42.76 -12.11
N GLN A 21 -51.55 -43.79 -12.19
CA GLN A 21 -51.96 -44.63 -11.05
C GLN A 21 -50.88 -45.66 -10.67
N ASP A 22 -50.72 -45.90 -9.36
CA ASP A 22 -50.16 -47.14 -8.80
C ASP A 22 -50.89 -47.45 -7.47
N ASP A 23 -51.06 -48.74 -7.16
CA ASP A 23 -52.03 -49.27 -6.17
C ASP A 23 -51.77 -48.90 -4.69
N PRO A 24 -52.83 -48.76 -3.86
CA PRO A 24 -52.72 -48.34 -2.45
C PRO A 24 -52.47 -49.49 -1.46
N LEU A 25 -51.72 -50.55 -1.84
CA LEU A 25 -51.48 -51.73 -1.00
C LEU A 25 -49.98 -52.10 -0.82
N ASN A 26 -49.13 -51.09 -0.58
CA ASN A 26 -47.86 -51.28 0.17
C ASN A 26 -47.18 -49.96 0.62
N ASN A 27 -47.63 -48.81 0.14
CA ASN A 27 -46.91 -47.53 0.30
C ASN A 27 -46.93 -46.92 1.72
N GLY A 28 -47.67 -47.49 2.68
CA GLY A 28 -47.64 -47.06 4.08
C GLY A 28 -46.31 -47.35 4.76
N ASP A 29 -45.91 -48.62 4.76
CA ASP A 29 -44.67 -49.07 5.41
C ASP A 29 -43.41 -48.64 4.65
N ILE A 30 -43.47 -48.55 3.33
CA ILE A 30 -42.34 -48.07 2.53
C ILE A 30 -42.06 -46.59 2.84
N ASN A 31 -43.09 -45.75 2.97
CA ASN A 31 -42.90 -44.33 3.29
C ASN A 31 -42.56 -44.09 4.77
N SER A 32 -43.05 -44.90 5.70
CA SER A 32 -42.64 -44.83 7.12
C SER A 32 -41.16 -45.23 7.27
N ALA A 33 -40.74 -46.36 6.69
CA ALA A 33 -39.36 -46.84 6.72
C ALA A 33 -38.39 -45.90 5.97
N LYS A 34 -38.82 -45.24 4.88
CA LYS A 34 -38.02 -44.23 4.17
C LYS A 34 -37.89 -42.92 4.97
N LYS A 35 -38.91 -42.57 5.77
CA LYS A 35 -38.88 -41.42 6.69
C LYS A 35 -38.04 -41.70 7.94
N GLU A 36 -38.09 -42.92 8.48
CA GLU A 36 -37.17 -43.36 9.54
C GLU A 36 -35.74 -43.45 9.03
N SER A 37 -35.47 -44.13 7.92
CA SER A 37 -34.09 -44.28 7.41
C SER A 37 -33.45 -42.94 7.05
N SER A 38 -34.19 -41.97 6.49
CA SER A 38 -33.67 -40.61 6.27
C SER A 38 -33.45 -39.83 7.58
N PHE A 39 -34.26 -40.05 8.62
CA PHE A 39 -34.03 -39.50 9.96
C PHE A 39 -32.85 -40.15 10.70
N PHE A 40 -32.66 -41.47 10.56
CA PHE A 40 -31.48 -42.16 11.07
C PHE A 40 -30.22 -41.75 10.33
N LEU A 41 -30.29 -41.61 9.00
CA LEU A 41 -29.16 -41.17 8.17
C LEU A 41 -28.77 -39.72 8.49
N SER A 42 -29.73 -38.79 8.62
CA SER A 42 -29.43 -37.40 9.00
C SER A 42 -28.84 -37.30 10.40
N LYS A 43 -29.37 -38.08 11.37
CA LYS A 43 -28.85 -38.13 12.74
C LYS A 43 -27.48 -38.82 12.85
N ALA A 44 -27.19 -39.79 11.98
CA ALA A 44 -25.87 -40.42 11.86
C ALA A 44 -24.85 -39.48 11.19
N LEU A 45 -25.24 -38.78 10.12
CA LEU A 45 -24.43 -37.75 9.47
C LEU A 45 -24.13 -36.61 10.44
N GLN A 46 -25.12 -36.13 11.19
CA GLN A 46 -24.92 -35.06 12.17
C GLN A 46 -24.00 -35.52 13.31
N ARG A 47 -24.19 -36.72 13.88
CA ARG A 47 -23.25 -37.29 14.86
C ARG A 47 -21.83 -37.47 14.31
N SER A 48 -21.69 -37.86 13.05
CA SER A 48 -20.39 -37.96 12.37
C SER A 48 -19.75 -36.58 12.25
N GLN A 49 -20.52 -35.58 11.80
CA GLN A 49 -20.08 -34.20 11.64
C GLN A 49 -19.70 -33.55 12.97
N ASP A 50 -20.49 -33.77 14.03
CA ASP A 50 -20.20 -33.30 15.40
C ASP A 50 -18.96 -34.00 15.97
N SER A 51 -18.80 -35.31 15.77
CA SER A 51 -17.63 -36.06 16.26
C SER A 51 -16.35 -35.77 15.47
N ILE A 52 -16.47 -35.41 14.18
CA ILE A 52 -15.35 -34.89 13.39
C ILE A 52 -15.01 -33.48 13.91
N GLY A 53 -16.01 -32.63 14.14
CA GLY A 53 -15.84 -31.29 14.71
C GLY A 53 -15.07 -31.30 16.03
N SER A 54 -15.52 -32.11 17.00
CA SER A 54 -14.85 -32.21 18.31
C SER A 54 -13.42 -32.75 18.19
N PHE A 55 -13.19 -33.76 17.35
CA PHE A 55 -11.84 -34.28 17.11
C PHE A 55 -10.89 -33.21 16.54
N PHE A 56 -11.39 -32.35 15.64
CA PHE A 56 -10.63 -31.23 15.07
C PHE A 56 -10.40 -30.08 16.07
N GLU A 57 -11.34 -29.80 16.98
CA GLU A 57 -11.13 -28.83 18.06
C GLU A 57 -10.10 -29.32 19.08
N ASP A 58 -10.28 -30.53 19.62
CA ASP A 58 -9.38 -31.14 20.62
C ASP A 58 -7.95 -31.29 20.09
N ASN A 59 -7.79 -31.64 18.81
CA ASN A 59 -6.48 -31.81 18.17
C ASN A 59 -6.03 -30.62 17.32
N SER A 60 -6.70 -29.47 17.41
CA SER A 60 -6.44 -28.27 16.58
C SER A 60 -4.96 -27.84 16.55
N LYS A 61 -4.27 -27.90 17.69
CA LYS A 61 -2.84 -27.57 17.83
C LYS A 61 -1.90 -28.61 17.20
N PRO A 62 -1.92 -29.91 17.57
CA PRO A 62 -1.08 -30.92 16.94
C PRO A 62 -1.40 -31.11 15.45
N LEU A 63 -2.67 -31.03 15.05
CA LEU A 63 -3.08 -31.11 13.64
C LEU A 63 -2.57 -29.89 12.83
N GLY A 64 -2.67 -28.68 13.39
CA GLY A 64 -2.10 -27.48 12.78
C GLY A 64 -0.58 -27.49 12.68
N ILE A 65 0.12 -28.20 13.58
CA ILE A 65 1.55 -28.48 13.47
C ILE A 65 1.82 -29.48 12.35
N PHE A 66 1.13 -30.62 12.35
CA PHE A 66 1.26 -31.66 11.33
C PHE A 66 1.05 -31.10 9.92
N LEU A 67 -0.03 -30.34 9.70
CA LEU A 67 -0.35 -29.72 8.42
C LEU A 67 0.79 -28.80 7.92
N ARG A 68 1.38 -27.99 8.81
CA ARG A 68 2.51 -27.09 8.45
C ARG A 68 3.77 -27.87 8.09
N VAL A 69 4.06 -28.95 8.81
CA VAL A 69 5.21 -29.83 8.52
C VAL A 69 4.99 -30.54 7.18
N THR A 70 3.80 -31.08 6.93
CA THR A 70 3.45 -31.74 5.65
C THR A 70 3.56 -30.77 4.47
N ILE A 71 3.03 -29.55 4.59
CA ILE A 71 3.17 -28.51 3.54
C ILE A 71 4.66 -28.17 3.31
N PHE A 72 5.46 -28.02 4.36
CA PHE A 72 6.88 -27.74 4.25
C PHE A 72 7.67 -28.89 3.59
N LEU A 73 7.33 -30.14 3.89
CA LEU A 73 7.91 -31.33 3.25
C LEU A 73 7.50 -31.44 1.77
N MET A 74 6.23 -31.19 1.43
CA MET A 74 5.77 -31.15 0.04
C MET A 74 6.50 -30.07 -0.77
N PHE A 75 6.63 -28.86 -0.20
CA PHE A 75 7.34 -27.76 -0.83
C PHE A 75 8.85 -28.04 -0.98
N THR A 76 9.48 -28.67 0.03
CA THR A 76 10.88 -29.10 -0.05
C THR A 76 11.09 -30.21 -1.09
N SER A 77 10.15 -31.16 -1.19
CA SER A 77 10.17 -32.21 -2.22
C SER A 77 10.07 -31.61 -3.63
N HIS A 78 9.14 -30.66 -3.84
CA HIS A 78 9.04 -29.92 -5.10
C HIS A 78 10.30 -29.12 -5.42
N PHE A 79 10.92 -28.48 -4.42
CA PHE A 79 12.19 -27.77 -4.59
C PHE A 79 13.32 -28.71 -5.05
N ILE A 80 13.45 -29.88 -4.44
CA ILE A 80 14.46 -30.90 -4.81
C ILE A 80 14.20 -31.41 -6.24
N TRP A 81 12.94 -31.72 -6.57
CA TRP A 81 12.57 -32.17 -7.92
C TRP A 81 12.85 -31.09 -8.99
N ALA A 82 12.47 -29.85 -8.73
CA ALA A 82 12.73 -28.73 -9.65
C ALA A 82 14.23 -28.42 -9.79
N THR A 83 15.01 -28.59 -8.72
CA THR A 83 16.48 -28.48 -8.74
C THR A 83 17.10 -29.57 -9.63
N TYR A 84 16.66 -30.83 -9.46
CA TYR A 84 17.12 -31.94 -10.28
C TYR A 84 16.80 -31.70 -11.77
N TYR A 85 15.54 -31.37 -12.07
CA TYR A 85 15.07 -31.09 -13.44
C TYR A 85 15.83 -29.92 -14.09
N PHE A 86 16.12 -28.86 -13.33
CA PHE A 86 16.89 -27.72 -13.83
C PHE A 86 18.34 -28.10 -14.15
N ILE A 87 19.01 -28.89 -13.29
CA ILE A 87 20.39 -29.35 -13.53
C ILE A 87 20.44 -30.26 -14.77
N ASP A 88 19.55 -31.24 -14.87
CA ASP A 88 19.43 -32.21 -15.97
C ASP A 88 19.25 -31.49 -17.33
N GLN A 89 18.36 -30.48 -17.38
CA GLN A 89 18.12 -29.68 -18.58
C GLN A 89 19.23 -28.66 -18.89
N THR A 90 20.07 -28.31 -17.91
CA THR A 90 21.25 -27.45 -18.11
C THR A 90 22.40 -28.26 -18.74
N ASP A 91 22.60 -29.53 -18.36
CA ASP A 91 23.62 -30.41 -18.95
C ASP A 91 23.35 -30.70 -20.45
N GLU A 92 22.08 -30.77 -20.89
CA GLU A 92 21.76 -30.85 -22.33
C GLU A 92 22.12 -29.55 -23.09
N THR A 93 21.96 -28.38 -22.48
CA THR A 93 22.24 -27.09 -23.16
C THR A 93 23.71 -26.68 -23.15
N ILE A 94 24.49 -27.10 -22.13
CA ILE A 94 25.94 -26.86 -22.06
C ILE A 94 26.69 -27.51 -23.24
N ASN A 95 26.17 -28.60 -23.81
CA ASN A 95 26.79 -29.25 -24.98
C ASN A 95 26.70 -28.44 -26.28
N ASN A 96 25.88 -27.37 -26.36
CA ASN A 96 25.67 -26.61 -27.61
C ASN A 96 26.00 -25.11 -27.56
N THR A 97 26.16 -24.48 -26.38
CA THR A 97 26.55 -23.06 -26.32
C THR A 97 27.49 -22.72 -25.17
N ILE A 98 28.79 -22.67 -25.46
CA ILE A 98 29.78 -22.06 -24.56
C ILE A 98 29.64 -20.54 -24.66
N LEU A 99 29.05 -19.91 -23.63
CA LEU A 99 29.35 -18.56 -23.10
C LEU A 99 28.35 -18.22 -21.98
N LEU A 100 28.64 -18.69 -20.76
CA LEU A 100 27.91 -18.28 -19.55
C LEU A 100 28.34 -16.86 -19.15
N ASN A 101 27.71 -15.85 -19.76
CA ASN A 101 27.81 -14.47 -19.28
C ASN A 101 27.01 -14.28 -17.98
N ASP A 102 27.53 -13.44 -17.09
CA ASP A 102 27.01 -13.12 -15.74
C ASP A 102 25.57 -12.54 -15.72
N GLU A 103 24.97 -12.27 -16.88
CA GLU A 103 23.62 -11.72 -17.03
C GLU A 103 22.50 -12.75 -16.79
N THR A 104 22.73 -14.04 -17.09
CA THR A 104 21.67 -15.06 -16.93
C THR A 104 21.34 -15.33 -15.46
N ILE A 105 22.33 -15.34 -14.56
CA ILE A 105 22.08 -15.52 -13.12
C ILE A 105 21.30 -14.33 -12.56
N ASN A 106 21.66 -13.10 -12.94
CA ASN A 106 20.95 -11.89 -12.51
C ASN A 106 19.49 -11.85 -13.01
N ASN A 107 19.20 -12.32 -14.23
CA ASN A 107 17.84 -12.42 -14.75
C ASN A 107 17.00 -13.58 -14.14
N THR A 108 17.64 -14.62 -13.58
CA THR A 108 16.91 -15.73 -12.92
C THR A 108 16.49 -15.46 -11.48
N MET A 109 17.05 -14.46 -10.80
CA MET A 109 16.64 -14.12 -9.42
C MET A 109 15.17 -13.72 -9.32
N CYS A 110 14.57 -13.21 -10.41
CA CYS A 110 13.13 -12.97 -10.45
C CYS A 110 12.30 -13.99 -11.23
N HIS A 111 12.84 -14.71 -12.21
CA HIS A 111 12.05 -15.63 -13.02
C HIS A 111 12.63 -17.05 -13.02
N GLY A 112 11.75 -18.05 -13.08
CA GLY A 112 12.13 -19.45 -13.12
C GLY A 112 12.81 -19.92 -11.83
N TYR A 113 13.91 -20.66 -11.98
CA TYR A 113 14.54 -21.41 -10.90
C TYR A 113 15.19 -20.54 -9.81
N GLY A 114 15.78 -19.38 -10.15
CA GLY A 114 16.40 -18.50 -9.15
C GLY A 114 15.38 -17.89 -8.17
N PHE A 115 14.20 -17.51 -8.66
CA PHE A 115 13.08 -17.10 -7.80
C PHE A 115 12.58 -18.26 -6.90
N LEU A 116 12.57 -19.50 -7.41
CA LEU A 116 12.22 -20.68 -6.62
C LEU A 116 13.25 -20.93 -5.51
N MET A 117 14.55 -20.76 -5.78
CA MET A 117 15.62 -20.78 -4.77
C MET A 117 15.43 -19.69 -3.71
N LEU A 118 15.11 -18.46 -4.12
CA LEU A 118 14.85 -17.35 -3.20
C LEU A 118 13.64 -17.64 -2.30
N LEU A 119 12.54 -18.11 -2.89
CA LEU A 119 11.34 -18.52 -2.15
C LEU A 119 11.65 -19.65 -1.16
N TYR A 120 12.46 -20.64 -1.58
CA TYR A 120 12.90 -21.73 -0.71
C TYR A 120 13.76 -21.24 0.46
N MET A 121 14.74 -20.36 0.21
CA MET A 121 15.55 -19.74 1.26
C MET A 121 14.70 -18.93 2.25
N VAL A 122 13.73 -18.14 1.78
CA VAL A 122 12.85 -17.34 2.65
C VAL A 122 11.92 -18.23 3.48
N ILE A 123 11.32 -19.27 2.89
CA ILE A 123 10.40 -20.19 3.60
C ILE A 123 11.16 -21.05 4.61
N THR A 124 12.32 -21.61 4.24
CA THR A 124 13.17 -22.40 5.15
C THR A 124 13.74 -21.53 6.27
N TYR A 125 14.20 -20.31 5.99
CA TYR A 125 14.61 -19.35 7.00
C TYR A 125 13.46 -19.01 7.94
N GLY A 126 12.26 -18.71 7.42
CA GLY A 126 11.07 -18.43 8.22
C GLY A 126 10.65 -19.59 9.13
N PHE A 127 10.69 -20.83 8.61
CA PHE A 127 10.41 -22.03 9.39
C PHE A 127 11.45 -22.24 10.50
N THR A 128 12.74 -22.18 10.15
CA THR A 128 13.87 -22.31 11.09
C THR A 128 13.88 -21.18 12.12
N TYR A 129 13.48 -19.97 11.74
CA TYR A 129 13.32 -18.83 12.63
C TYR A 129 12.22 -19.08 13.67
N VAL A 130 11.05 -19.56 13.25
CA VAL A 130 9.91 -19.81 14.17
C VAL A 130 10.17 -21.01 15.08
N TRP A 131 10.75 -22.10 14.56
CA TRP A 131 10.92 -23.37 15.28
C TRP A 131 12.23 -23.50 16.06
N CYS A 132 13.32 -22.93 15.54
CA CYS A 132 14.66 -23.05 16.13
C CYS A 132 15.13 -21.73 16.75
N LEU A 133 15.33 -20.66 15.96
CA LEU A 133 15.94 -19.43 16.50
C LEU A 133 15.05 -18.76 17.56
N LYS A 134 13.78 -18.48 17.27
CA LYS A 134 12.91 -17.72 18.18
C LYS A 134 12.76 -18.39 19.56
N PRO A 135 12.50 -19.71 19.69
CA PRO A 135 12.41 -20.34 21.01
C PRO A 135 13.77 -20.61 21.68
N TYR A 136 14.78 -21.10 20.94
CA TYR A 136 16.01 -21.64 21.55
C TYR A 136 17.23 -20.70 21.49
N VAL A 137 17.22 -19.67 20.64
CA VAL A 137 18.38 -18.77 20.42
C VAL A 137 18.03 -17.32 20.81
N ILE A 138 16.97 -16.74 20.24
CA ILE A 138 16.61 -15.33 20.41
C ILE A 138 16.02 -15.06 21.79
N LYS A 139 15.23 -15.98 22.36
CA LYS A 139 14.76 -15.83 23.77
C LYS A 139 15.93 -15.80 24.77
N PRO A 140 16.88 -16.75 24.77
CA PRO A 140 18.03 -16.68 25.67
C PRO A 140 19.00 -15.54 25.32
N ILE A 141 19.34 -15.28 24.06
CA ILE A 141 20.17 -14.11 23.68
C ILE A 141 19.50 -12.81 24.11
N GLY A 142 18.18 -12.69 23.92
CA GLY A 142 17.38 -11.58 24.42
C GLY A 142 17.57 -11.36 25.90
N LYS A 143 17.37 -12.42 26.71
CA LYS A 143 17.46 -12.36 28.18
C LYS A 143 18.88 -12.18 28.73
N TYR A 144 19.89 -12.77 28.09
CA TYR A 144 21.26 -12.84 28.63
C TYR A 144 22.25 -11.86 28.00
N ILE A 145 21.98 -11.37 26.78
CA ILE A 145 22.86 -10.44 26.06
C ILE A 145 22.12 -9.12 25.79
N TRP A 146 20.94 -9.18 25.19
CA TRP A 146 20.24 -7.97 24.74
C TRP A 146 19.65 -7.16 25.89
N ASP A 147 19.04 -7.78 26.90
CA ASP A 147 18.48 -7.06 28.05
C ASP A 147 19.58 -6.40 28.91
N PRO A 148 20.72 -7.06 29.23
CA PRO A 148 21.88 -6.40 29.84
C PRO A 148 22.49 -5.31 28.95
N ALA A 149 22.72 -5.57 27.66
CA ALA A 149 23.28 -4.59 26.74
C ALA A 149 22.37 -3.37 26.56
N LYS A 150 21.04 -3.58 26.48
CA LYS A 150 20.03 -2.51 26.42
C LYS A 150 19.92 -1.74 27.73
N THR A 151 20.19 -2.37 28.88
CA THR A 151 20.25 -1.68 30.17
C THR A 151 21.56 -0.86 30.28
N PHE A 152 22.67 -1.40 29.78
CA PHE A 152 23.96 -0.70 29.71
C PHE A 152 23.93 0.48 28.74
N LEU A 153 23.58 0.26 27.46
CA LEU A 153 23.32 1.33 26.50
C LEU A 153 22.25 2.28 27.03
N GLY A 154 21.15 1.78 27.61
CA GLY A 154 20.09 2.62 28.18
C GLY A 154 20.55 3.51 29.35
N ASN A 155 21.65 3.17 30.02
CA ASN A 155 22.28 4.00 31.05
C ASN A 155 23.33 4.96 30.45
N VAL A 156 24.07 4.55 29.41
CA VAL A 156 25.00 5.42 28.66
C VAL A 156 24.22 6.50 27.88
N PHE A 157 23.23 6.09 27.10
CA PHE A 157 22.28 6.91 26.35
C PHE A 157 21.18 7.53 27.25
N LYS A 158 21.36 7.52 28.58
CA LYS A 158 20.49 8.25 29.52
C LYS A 158 20.95 9.69 29.75
N GLN A 159 22.22 9.97 29.50
CA GLN A 159 22.75 11.33 29.52
C GLN A 159 22.44 12.01 28.18
N SER A 160 21.96 13.26 28.22
CA SER A 160 21.55 13.99 27.01
C SER A 160 22.71 14.21 26.02
N VAL A 161 23.94 14.33 26.52
CA VAL A 161 25.15 14.64 25.73
C VAL A 161 25.52 13.51 24.75
N PRO A 162 25.78 12.25 25.17
CA PRO A 162 26.09 11.17 24.23
C PRO A 162 24.98 10.89 23.22
N ASN A 163 23.70 11.12 23.57
CA ASN A 163 22.60 11.03 22.62
C ASN A 163 22.74 12.06 21.50
N ILE A 164 22.90 13.33 21.84
CA ILE A 164 23.02 14.41 20.84
C ILE A 164 24.25 14.19 19.97
N VAL A 165 25.40 13.85 20.57
CA VAL A 165 26.63 13.52 19.83
C VAL A 165 26.41 12.35 18.87
N GLY A 166 25.71 11.29 19.27
CA GLY A 166 25.40 10.15 18.40
C GLY A 166 24.57 10.53 17.16
N HIS A 167 23.50 11.33 17.32
CA HIS A 167 22.69 11.78 16.18
C HIS A 167 23.47 12.76 15.28
N LEU A 168 24.28 13.64 15.86
CA LEU A 168 25.15 14.54 15.10
C LEU A 168 26.22 13.79 14.29
N LEU A 169 26.81 12.72 14.84
CA LEU A 169 27.76 11.87 14.12
C LEU A 169 27.09 11.12 12.95
N ILE A 170 25.88 10.60 13.13
CA ILE A 170 25.12 9.95 12.04
C ILE A 170 24.78 10.97 10.94
N LEU A 171 24.32 12.17 11.33
CA LEU A 171 23.98 13.23 10.37
C LEU A 171 25.23 13.75 9.64
N ALA A 172 26.36 13.91 10.34
CA ALA A 172 27.64 14.28 9.74
C ALA A 172 28.16 13.19 8.78
N ALA A 173 28.00 11.91 9.12
CA ALA A 173 28.36 10.79 8.25
C ALA A 173 27.47 10.75 6.98
N ALA A 174 26.16 10.94 7.13
CA ALA A 174 25.22 11.03 6.01
C ALA A 174 25.51 12.24 5.10
N LEU A 175 25.81 13.41 5.68
CA LEU A 175 26.19 14.61 4.93
C LEU A 175 27.54 14.44 4.23
N THR A 176 28.53 13.84 4.90
CA THR A 176 29.83 13.53 4.30
C THR A 176 29.67 12.55 3.13
N TYR A 177 28.86 11.51 3.30
CA TYR A 177 28.49 10.58 2.23
C TYR A 177 27.90 11.34 1.04
N LEU A 178 26.88 12.19 1.26
CA LEU A 178 26.24 12.95 0.17
C LEU A 178 27.21 13.90 -0.55
N ILE A 179 28.10 14.58 0.17
CA ILE A 179 29.11 15.47 -0.43
C ILE A 179 30.13 14.68 -1.26
N VAL A 180 30.53 13.48 -0.81
CA VAL A 180 31.42 12.59 -1.58
C VAL A 180 30.70 12.01 -2.80
N ASP A 181 29.42 11.67 -2.66
CA ASP A 181 28.60 11.05 -3.71
C ASP A 181 28.15 12.04 -4.80
N ALA A 182 28.06 13.33 -4.48
CA ALA A 182 27.74 14.44 -5.38
C ALA A 182 28.98 15.27 -5.80
N ARG A 183 30.20 14.75 -5.59
CA ARG A 183 31.45 15.50 -5.80
C ARG A 183 31.61 16.06 -7.21
N ASP A 184 31.16 15.29 -8.20
CA ASP A 184 31.29 15.62 -9.61
C ASP A 184 30.14 16.52 -10.11
N GLU A 185 28.99 16.54 -9.40
CA GLU A 185 27.74 17.22 -9.79
C GLU A 185 27.09 17.93 -8.59
N TRP A 186 27.59 19.13 -8.25
CA TRP A 186 27.12 19.91 -7.10
C TRP A 186 25.62 20.26 -7.14
N ASN A 187 25.00 20.27 -8.33
CA ASN A 187 23.56 20.45 -8.49
C ASN A 187 22.73 19.36 -7.78
N ARG A 188 23.30 18.15 -7.60
CA ARG A 188 22.66 17.05 -6.84
C ARG A 188 22.52 17.35 -5.35
N LEU A 189 23.14 18.41 -4.82
CA LEU A 189 22.96 18.87 -3.43
C LEU A 189 21.84 19.91 -3.26
N ILE A 190 21.28 20.47 -4.34
CA ILE A 190 20.13 21.40 -4.26
C ILE A 190 18.94 20.80 -3.48
N PRO A 191 18.54 19.52 -3.64
CA PRO A 191 17.45 18.92 -2.86
C PRO A 191 17.65 18.93 -1.34
N LEU A 192 18.89 19.09 -0.84
CA LEU A 192 19.17 19.24 0.59
C LEU A 192 18.59 20.57 1.12
N ILE A 193 18.55 21.61 0.28
CA ILE A 193 17.91 22.89 0.57
C ILE A 193 16.40 22.69 0.68
N GLY A 194 15.78 21.95 -0.27
CA GLY A 194 14.36 21.59 -0.20
C GLY A 194 14.03 20.80 1.07
N PHE A 195 14.77 19.72 1.33
CA PHE A 195 14.60 18.87 2.51
C PHE A 195 14.69 19.68 3.83
N THR A 196 15.68 20.55 3.94
CA THR A 196 15.86 21.43 5.10
C THR A 196 14.73 22.48 5.21
N THR A 197 14.33 23.08 4.08
CA THR A 197 13.23 24.04 4.00
C THR A 197 11.91 23.42 4.45
N PHE A 198 11.58 22.20 4.02
CA PHE A 198 10.39 21.49 4.47
C PHE A 198 10.40 21.19 5.97
N ILE A 199 11.55 20.81 6.56
CA ILE A 199 11.68 20.66 8.02
C ILE A 199 11.44 22.00 8.74
N ILE A 200 11.98 23.11 8.22
CA ILE A 200 11.75 24.45 8.79
C ILE A 200 10.26 24.83 8.70
N ILE A 201 9.60 24.59 7.56
CA ILE A 201 8.15 24.81 7.40
C ILE A 201 7.38 23.96 8.42
N GLY A 202 7.72 22.69 8.59
CA GLY A 202 7.08 21.80 9.57
C GLY A 202 7.21 22.29 11.01
N PHE A 203 8.38 22.83 11.37
CA PHE A 203 8.63 23.46 12.67
C PHE A 203 7.84 24.76 12.85
N LEU A 204 7.88 25.69 11.88
CA LEU A 204 7.18 26.98 11.94
C LEU A 204 5.66 26.81 11.94
N CYS A 205 5.13 25.83 11.19
CA CYS A 205 3.71 25.50 11.18
C CYS A 205 3.29 24.58 12.33
N SER A 206 4.20 24.15 13.21
CA SER A 206 3.90 23.21 14.30
C SER A 206 2.83 23.75 15.25
N LYS A 207 1.91 22.88 15.68
CA LYS A 207 0.83 23.28 16.61
C LYS A 207 1.37 23.56 18.02
N TYR A 208 2.42 22.85 18.43
CA TYR A 208 3.01 22.90 19.77
C TYR A 208 4.54 22.81 19.71
N PRO A 209 5.25 23.83 19.17
CA PRO A 209 6.69 23.73 18.91
C PRO A 209 7.55 23.48 20.16
N GLY A 210 7.09 23.89 21.35
CA GLY A 210 7.74 23.58 22.63
C GLY A 210 7.64 22.11 23.09
N ASN A 211 6.79 21.31 22.45
CA ASN A 211 6.51 19.92 22.82
C ASN A 211 7.06 18.90 21.79
N ILE A 212 7.87 19.33 20.83
CA ILE A 212 8.43 18.44 19.80
C ILE A 212 9.36 17.40 20.45
N ILE A 213 8.94 16.14 20.42
CA ILE A 213 9.80 15.00 20.77
C ILE A 213 10.68 14.69 19.57
N TRP A 214 11.93 15.13 19.61
CA TRP A 214 12.86 15.02 18.47
C TRP A 214 13.26 13.60 18.07
N ARG A 215 13.07 12.60 18.95
CA ARG A 215 13.44 11.20 18.64
C ARG A 215 12.67 10.64 17.42
N PRO A 216 11.31 10.62 17.39
CA PRO A 216 10.55 10.27 16.19
C PRO A 216 10.97 11.04 14.94
N VAL A 217 11.20 12.35 15.07
CA VAL A 217 11.53 13.24 13.95
C VAL A 217 12.87 12.84 13.32
N ILE A 218 13.94 12.79 14.12
CA ILE A 218 15.29 12.48 13.63
C ILE A 218 15.38 11.03 13.14
N TRP A 219 14.83 10.06 13.89
CA TRP A 219 14.90 8.65 13.49
C TRP A 219 14.02 8.31 12.29
N GLY A 220 12.89 9.00 12.06
CA GLY A 220 12.11 8.80 10.84
C GLY A 220 12.84 9.32 9.60
N PHE A 221 13.50 10.48 9.67
CA PHE A 221 14.34 10.98 8.58
C PHE A 221 15.60 10.13 8.34
N ILE A 222 16.26 9.63 9.40
CA ILE A 222 17.35 8.66 9.26
C ILE A 222 16.83 7.37 8.60
N SER A 223 15.66 6.87 9.01
CA SER A 223 15.05 5.67 8.40
C SER A 223 14.73 5.90 6.92
N GLN A 224 14.19 7.07 6.57
CA GLN A 224 13.94 7.47 5.19
C GLN A 224 15.23 7.48 4.35
N PHE A 225 16.31 8.07 4.87
CA PHE A 225 17.62 8.10 4.20
C PHE A 225 18.20 6.68 4.04
N VAL A 226 18.13 5.84 5.07
CA VAL A 226 18.60 4.44 5.02
C VAL A 226 17.77 3.61 4.03
N PHE A 227 16.44 3.75 4.02
CA PHE A 227 15.61 3.08 3.01
C PHE A 227 15.95 3.57 1.60
N GLY A 228 16.09 4.89 1.38
CA GLY A 228 16.51 5.44 0.10
C GLY A 228 17.88 4.91 -0.37
N LEU A 229 18.87 4.79 0.53
CA LEU A 229 20.16 4.20 0.19
C LEU A 229 20.02 2.72 -0.22
N LEU A 230 19.20 1.96 0.52
CA LEU A 230 18.97 0.55 0.23
C LEU A 230 18.20 0.33 -1.08
N THR A 231 17.22 1.16 -1.42
CA THR A 231 16.33 0.90 -2.57
C THR A 231 16.67 1.69 -3.82
N VAL A 232 17.30 2.87 -3.70
CA VAL A 232 17.68 3.74 -4.82
C VAL A 232 19.16 3.58 -5.17
N ARG A 233 20.06 3.61 -4.18
CA ARG A 233 21.52 3.64 -4.43
C ARG A 233 22.15 2.25 -4.56
N TRP A 234 21.75 1.30 -3.72
CA TRP A 234 22.32 -0.05 -3.72
C TRP A 234 21.77 -0.93 -4.85
N LYS A 235 22.65 -1.42 -5.74
CA LYS A 235 22.27 -2.21 -6.92
C LYS A 235 21.37 -3.41 -6.57
N VAL A 236 21.80 -4.25 -5.63
CA VAL A 236 21.02 -5.44 -5.19
C VAL A 236 19.65 -5.04 -4.64
N GLY A 237 19.56 -3.90 -3.94
CA GLY A 237 18.28 -3.42 -3.43
C GLY A 237 17.36 -2.88 -4.53
N ARG A 238 17.90 -2.19 -5.56
CA ARG A 238 17.14 -1.89 -6.80
C ARG A 238 16.68 -3.16 -7.49
N ASP A 239 17.56 -4.14 -7.70
CA ASP A 239 17.21 -5.40 -8.36
C ASP A 239 16.14 -6.18 -7.57
N VAL A 240 16.22 -6.16 -6.23
CA VAL A 240 15.16 -6.68 -5.35
C VAL A 240 13.88 -5.87 -5.47
N PHE A 241 13.92 -4.53 -5.57
CA PHE A 241 12.74 -3.66 -5.70
C PHE A 241 12.18 -3.59 -7.13
N ARG A 242 12.93 -4.09 -8.12
CA ARG A 242 12.53 -4.36 -9.51
C ARG A 242 12.13 -5.82 -9.73
N CYS A 243 12.52 -6.77 -8.87
CA CYS A 243 11.92 -8.12 -8.85
C CYS A 243 10.68 -8.22 -7.96
N ALA A 244 10.72 -7.49 -6.85
CA ALA A 244 9.57 -6.85 -6.22
C ALA A 244 9.08 -5.63 -7.02
N GLY A 245 9.62 -5.48 -8.23
CA GLY A 245 8.82 -5.28 -9.42
C GLY A 245 8.09 -6.59 -9.79
N ASP A 246 8.01 -6.93 -11.06
CA ASP A 246 7.39 -8.07 -11.76
C ASP A 246 6.10 -8.76 -11.23
N LYS A 247 6.01 -9.15 -9.95
CA LYS A 247 5.01 -10.12 -9.44
C LYS A 247 3.65 -9.53 -9.08
N VAL A 248 3.54 -8.30 -8.58
CA VAL A 248 2.21 -7.70 -8.29
C VAL A 248 1.51 -7.28 -9.57
N THR A 249 2.22 -6.88 -10.63
CA THR A 249 1.57 -6.70 -11.94
C THR A 249 1.04 -8.03 -12.47
N THR A 250 1.85 -9.10 -12.37
CA THR A 250 1.39 -10.45 -12.73
C THR A 250 0.14 -10.84 -11.93
N PHE A 251 0.15 -10.62 -10.61
CA PHE A 251 -0.98 -10.86 -9.70
C PHE A 251 -2.25 -10.07 -10.09
N LEU A 252 -2.11 -8.92 -10.75
CA LEU A 252 -3.23 -8.04 -11.09
C LEU A 252 -3.65 -8.08 -12.55
N GLY A 253 -2.81 -8.65 -13.43
CA GLY A 253 -3.28 -9.20 -14.70
C GLY A 253 -4.45 -10.17 -14.47
N TYR A 254 -4.44 -10.93 -13.37
CA TYR A 254 -5.59 -11.77 -12.97
C TYR A 254 -6.87 -10.96 -12.69
N ALA A 255 -6.75 -9.79 -12.06
CA ALA A 255 -7.88 -8.90 -11.82
C ALA A 255 -8.40 -8.29 -13.13
N VAL A 256 -7.50 -7.89 -14.04
CA VAL A 256 -7.85 -7.41 -15.39
C VAL A 256 -8.58 -8.49 -16.17
N ASN A 257 -8.09 -9.73 -16.18
CA ASN A 257 -8.76 -10.87 -16.81
C ASN A 257 -10.17 -11.11 -16.24
N GLY A 258 -10.33 -11.03 -14.92
CA GLY A 258 -11.64 -11.11 -14.26
C GLY A 258 -12.58 -9.98 -14.70
N SER A 259 -12.06 -8.76 -14.86
CA SER A 259 -12.85 -7.62 -15.35
C SER A 259 -13.21 -7.74 -16.84
N ALA A 260 -12.31 -8.26 -17.69
CA ALA A 260 -12.56 -8.51 -19.11
C ALA A 260 -13.67 -9.55 -19.33
N PHE A 261 -13.75 -10.56 -18.45
CA PHE A 261 -14.85 -11.52 -18.44
C PHE A 261 -16.21 -10.88 -18.08
N VAL A 262 -16.23 -9.93 -17.14
CA VAL A 262 -17.47 -9.28 -16.66
C VAL A 262 -17.97 -8.17 -17.58
N TYR A 263 -17.07 -7.30 -18.07
CA TYR A 263 -17.43 -6.11 -18.86
C TYR A 263 -17.17 -6.25 -20.37
N GLY A 264 -16.51 -7.34 -20.79
CA GLY A 264 -16.14 -7.58 -22.18
C GLY A 264 -14.75 -7.02 -22.52
N ASP A 265 -14.06 -7.75 -23.40
CA ASP A 265 -12.68 -7.50 -23.79
C ASP A 265 -12.45 -6.11 -24.40
N ILE A 266 -13.42 -5.63 -25.19
CA ILE A 266 -13.39 -4.32 -25.86
C ILE A 266 -13.27 -3.17 -24.84
N LEU A 267 -14.00 -3.21 -23.72
CA LEU A 267 -13.95 -2.15 -22.70
C LEU A 267 -12.69 -2.23 -21.84
N VAL A 268 -12.09 -3.41 -21.70
CA VAL A 268 -11.04 -3.69 -20.70
C VAL A 268 -9.64 -3.75 -21.30
N HIS A 269 -9.46 -4.37 -22.48
CA HIS A 269 -8.16 -4.51 -23.15
C HIS A 269 -7.99 -3.56 -24.34
N GLN A 270 -9.05 -3.23 -25.07
CA GLN A 270 -8.94 -2.36 -26.26
C GLN A 270 -9.11 -0.87 -25.92
N TYR A 271 -10.20 -0.48 -25.26
CA TYR A 271 -10.43 0.91 -24.84
C TYR A 271 -9.88 1.23 -23.45
N GLN A 272 -9.65 0.20 -22.62
CA GLN A 272 -9.05 0.30 -21.28
C GLN A 272 -9.74 1.39 -20.45
N VAL A 273 -11.07 1.27 -20.35
CA VAL A 273 -11.95 2.26 -19.73
C VAL A 273 -11.84 2.20 -18.21
N PHE A 274 -11.69 3.38 -17.59
CA PHE A 274 -11.49 3.53 -16.15
C PHE A 274 -12.41 2.69 -15.28
N ALA A 275 -13.72 2.90 -15.38
CA ALA A 275 -14.67 2.21 -14.50
C ALA A 275 -14.61 0.67 -14.62
N PHE A 276 -14.18 0.14 -15.77
CA PHE A 276 -14.27 -1.28 -16.11
C PHE A 276 -12.94 -2.04 -16.05
N GLN A 277 -11.80 -1.38 -16.22
CA GLN A 277 -10.49 -1.97 -15.97
C GLN A 277 -9.89 -1.42 -14.67
N ALA A 278 -9.89 -0.10 -14.48
CA ALA A 278 -9.17 0.55 -13.39
C ALA A 278 -9.69 0.15 -12.02
N VAL A 279 -10.97 0.48 -11.82
CA VAL A 279 -11.66 0.44 -10.54
C VAL A 279 -12.18 -0.97 -10.25
N SER A 280 -12.33 -1.80 -11.28
CA SER A 280 -12.72 -3.21 -11.12
C SER A 280 -11.67 -4.05 -10.41
N THR A 281 -10.39 -3.66 -10.48
CA THR A 281 -9.31 -4.35 -9.74
C THR A 281 -9.47 -4.27 -8.21
N ILE A 282 -10.21 -3.29 -7.68
CA ILE A 282 -10.52 -3.17 -6.24
C ILE A 282 -11.24 -4.41 -5.74
N TYR A 283 -12.17 -4.96 -6.54
CA TYR A 283 -12.94 -6.15 -6.17
C TYR A 283 -12.02 -7.33 -5.87
N PHE A 284 -11.04 -7.60 -6.75
CA PHE A 284 -10.08 -8.67 -6.57
C PHE A 284 -9.08 -8.39 -5.42
N LEU A 285 -8.61 -7.14 -5.31
CA LEU A 285 -7.70 -6.77 -4.22
C LEU A 285 -8.37 -6.91 -2.85
N ASN A 286 -9.57 -6.35 -2.66
CA ASN A 286 -10.25 -6.39 -1.37
C ASN A 286 -10.74 -7.80 -1.03
N PHE A 287 -11.12 -8.60 -2.03
CA PHE A 287 -11.30 -10.06 -1.89
C PHE A 287 -10.04 -10.72 -1.31
N PHE A 288 -8.87 -10.47 -1.90
CA PHE A 288 -7.61 -11.12 -1.48
C PHE A 288 -7.11 -10.62 -0.12
N ILE A 289 -7.18 -9.31 0.12
CA ILE A 289 -6.85 -8.69 1.41
C ILE A 289 -7.72 -9.29 2.52
N ASN A 290 -9.03 -9.45 2.32
CA ASN A 290 -9.91 -10.06 3.31
C ASN A 290 -9.63 -11.55 3.55
N VAL A 291 -9.20 -12.30 2.53
CA VAL A 291 -8.66 -13.66 2.71
C VAL A 291 -7.38 -13.66 3.57
N LEU A 292 -6.45 -12.73 3.34
CA LEU A 292 -5.24 -12.59 4.17
C LEU A 292 -5.56 -12.14 5.61
N TYR A 293 -6.60 -11.34 5.81
CA TYR A 293 -7.13 -10.97 7.13
C TYR A 293 -7.73 -12.17 7.86
N TYR A 294 -8.51 -13.00 7.17
CA TYR A 294 -9.10 -14.21 7.72
C TYR A 294 -8.03 -15.19 8.24
N TYR A 295 -6.95 -15.40 7.47
CA TYR A 295 -5.82 -16.24 7.90
C TYR A 295 -4.88 -15.57 8.93
N GLY A 296 -5.16 -14.35 9.36
CA GLY A 296 -4.31 -13.61 10.28
C GLY A 296 -2.92 -13.28 9.69
N ILE A 297 -2.77 -13.24 8.36
CA ILE A 297 -1.48 -13.01 7.69
C ILE A 297 -1.20 -11.50 7.63
N MET A 298 -2.19 -10.71 7.22
CA MET A 298 -2.06 -9.24 7.14
C MET A 298 -1.70 -8.65 8.52
N GLN A 299 -2.36 -9.11 9.58
CA GLN A 299 -2.08 -8.73 10.96
C GLN A 299 -0.63 -9.06 11.37
N LYS A 300 -0.08 -10.20 10.95
CA LYS A 300 1.33 -10.55 11.26
C LYS A 300 2.29 -9.62 10.54
N ILE A 301 2.07 -9.34 9.25
CA ILE A 301 2.93 -8.46 8.44
C ILE A 301 2.93 -7.04 9.03
N VAL A 302 1.75 -6.44 9.18
CA VAL A 302 1.63 -5.06 9.65
C VAL A 302 2.00 -4.93 11.14
N GLY A 303 1.73 -5.95 11.96
CA GLY A 303 2.19 -5.99 13.35
C GLY A 303 3.72 -6.05 13.49
N VAL A 304 4.42 -6.79 12.63
CA VAL A 304 5.89 -6.85 12.62
C VAL A 304 6.48 -5.51 12.16
N LEU A 305 5.99 -4.95 11.05
CA LEU A 305 6.49 -3.69 10.50
C LEU A 305 6.16 -2.49 11.42
N GLY A 306 4.96 -2.45 12.00
CA GLY A 306 4.58 -1.45 13.00
C GLY A 306 5.40 -1.56 14.28
N SER A 307 5.73 -2.78 14.73
CA SER A 307 6.63 -2.98 15.88
C SER A 307 8.06 -2.57 15.58
N PHE A 308 8.54 -2.76 14.35
CA PHE A 308 9.84 -2.29 13.88
C PHE A 308 9.91 -0.75 13.86
N LEU A 309 8.95 -0.07 13.24
CA LEU A 309 8.87 1.39 13.24
C LEU A 309 8.75 1.95 14.66
N HIS A 310 7.88 1.38 15.50
CA HIS A 310 7.77 1.73 16.93
C HIS A 310 9.11 1.61 17.67
N SER A 311 9.85 0.51 17.46
CA SER A 311 11.13 0.28 18.15
C SER A 311 12.19 1.33 17.79
N ILE A 312 12.20 1.78 16.53
CA ILE A 312 13.14 2.80 16.03
C ILE A 312 12.69 4.18 16.52
N LEU A 313 11.52 4.66 16.06
CA LEU A 313 11.07 6.04 16.25
C LEU A 313 10.63 6.33 17.70
N GLY A 314 10.12 5.33 18.43
CA GLY A 314 9.55 5.52 19.78
C GLY A 314 8.15 6.14 19.78
N THR A 315 7.49 6.18 18.62
CA THR A 315 6.08 6.54 18.40
C THR A 315 5.11 5.56 19.09
N SER A 316 3.82 5.88 19.16
CA SER A 316 2.79 4.93 19.62
C SER A 316 2.76 3.68 18.73
N ILE A 317 2.40 2.50 19.28
CA ILE A 317 2.25 1.30 18.45
C ILE A 317 1.07 1.47 17.49
N CYS A 318 0.01 2.19 17.86
CA CYS A 318 -1.16 2.39 17.00
C CYS A 318 -0.76 3.15 15.73
N GLU A 319 -0.17 4.33 15.87
CA GLU A 319 0.25 5.12 14.71
C GLU A 319 1.37 4.45 13.89
N SER A 320 2.27 3.69 14.54
CA SER A 320 3.34 2.95 13.85
C SER A 320 2.78 1.78 13.03
N VAL A 321 1.80 1.04 13.57
CA VAL A 321 1.05 0.00 12.86
C VAL A 321 0.18 0.60 11.76
N ASN A 322 -0.44 1.76 11.98
CA ASN A 322 -1.20 2.43 10.93
C ASN A 322 -0.30 2.87 9.78
N SER A 323 0.84 3.51 10.08
CA SER A 323 1.79 3.94 9.05
C SER A 323 2.37 2.75 8.29
N ALA A 324 2.75 1.67 9.00
CA ALA A 324 3.13 0.40 8.38
C ALA A 324 1.98 -0.32 7.66
N GLY A 325 0.73 0.01 7.96
CA GLY A 325 -0.47 -0.50 7.30
C GLY A 325 -0.76 0.25 6.01
N ASN A 326 -0.64 1.59 6.03
CA ASN A 326 -0.71 2.51 4.90
C ASN A 326 0.38 2.26 3.83
N ILE A 327 1.38 1.44 4.16
CA ILE A 327 2.30 0.85 3.20
C ILE A 327 1.58 -0.13 2.25
N PHE A 328 0.56 -0.88 2.69
CA PHE A 328 -0.10 -1.93 1.89
C PHE A 328 -1.59 -1.67 1.62
N LEU A 329 -2.22 -0.92 2.52
CA LEU A 329 -3.66 -0.69 2.61
C LEU A 329 -3.95 0.78 2.33
N GLY A 330 -5.17 1.07 1.91
CA GLY A 330 -5.58 2.45 1.70
C GLY A 330 -5.77 3.25 2.97
N GLN A 331 -5.79 4.58 2.80
CA GLN A 331 -6.03 5.56 3.86
C GLN A 331 -7.32 5.32 4.67
N SER A 332 -8.33 4.68 4.07
CA SER A 332 -9.59 4.25 4.70
C SER A 332 -9.56 2.84 5.29
N GLU A 333 -8.59 2.01 4.89
CA GLU A 333 -8.48 0.59 5.26
C GLU A 333 -7.47 0.36 6.39
N ALA A 334 -6.33 1.06 6.38
CA ALA A 334 -5.31 0.95 7.44
C ALA A 334 -5.86 1.23 8.85
N PRO A 335 -6.80 2.17 9.08
CA PRO A 335 -7.40 2.37 10.40
C PRO A 335 -8.23 1.18 10.91
N LEU A 336 -8.72 0.30 10.03
CA LEU A 336 -9.52 -0.89 10.42
C LEU A 336 -8.73 -1.84 11.32
N LEU A 337 -7.41 -1.98 11.07
CA LEU A 337 -6.47 -2.75 11.90
C LEU A 337 -6.51 -2.37 13.39
N LEU A 338 -6.89 -1.11 13.65
CA LEU A 338 -6.83 -0.46 14.95
C LEU A 338 -8.20 -0.13 15.52
N LYS A 339 -9.30 -0.57 14.89
CA LYS A 339 -10.69 -0.25 15.26
C LYS A 339 -10.98 -0.22 16.78
N PRO A 340 -10.61 -1.22 17.61
CA PRO A 340 -10.87 -1.18 19.05
C PRO A 340 -9.99 -0.18 19.84
N TYR A 341 -8.91 0.32 19.24
CA TYR A 341 -7.98 1.29 19.84
C TYR A 341 -8.27 2.73 19.41
N LEU A 342 -8.87 2.95 18.23
CA LEU A 342 -9.17 4.27 17.66
C LEU A 342 -9.89 5.22 18.66
N LYS A 343 -10.83 4.70 19.45
CA LYS A 343 -11.56 5.46 20.48
C LYS A 343 -10.65 6.10 21.56
N ASN A 344 -9.52 5.47 21.84
CA ASN A 344 -8.59 5.89 22.90
C ASN A 344 -7.44 6.76 22.39
N LEU A 345 -7.35 7.01 21.08
CA LEU A 345 -6.26 7.77 20.49
C LEU A 345 -6.32 9.27 20.81
N THR A 346 -5.14 9.86 20.89
CA THR A 346 -4.91 11.31 21.07
C THR A 346 -5.12 12.08 19.77
N HIS A 347 -5.16 13.41 19.83
CA HIS A 347 -5.19 14.24 18.62
C HIS A 347 -3.93 14.07 17.73
N SER A 348 -2.76 13.84 18.33
CA SER A 348 -1.52 13.63 17.57
C SER A 348 -1.47 12.25 16.90
N GLU A 349 -1.98 11.21 17.56
CA GLU A 349 -2.15 9.89 16.94
C GLU A 349 -3.13 9.94 15.76
N PHE A 350 -4.30 10.61 15.91
CA PHE A 350 -5.25 10.82 14.80
C PHE A 350 -4.64 11.64 13.65
N HIS A 351 -3.90 12.72 13.95
CA HIS A 351 -3.19 13.49 12.94
C HIS A 351 -2.20 12.61 12.16
N THR A 352 -1.50 11.70 12.85
CA THR A 352 -0.51 10.80 12.25
C THR A 352 -1.16 9.69 11.41
N ILE A 353 -2.32 9.18 11.82
CA ILE A 353 -3.13 8.25 11.01
C ILE A 353 -3.53 8.92 9.69
N CYS A 354 -4.11 10.13 9.76
CA CYS A 354 -4.49 10.88 8.56
C CYS A 354 -3.27 11.23 7.69
N ALA A 355 -2.20 11.76 8.29
CA ALA A 355 -1.02 12.23 7.56
C ALA A 355 -0.27 11.09 6.84
N SER A 356 -0.17 9.92 7.47
CA SER A 356 0.38 8.73 6.79
C SER A 356 -0.52 8.26 5.65
N GLY A 357 -1.85 8.37 5.78
CA GLY A 357 -2.79 8.02 4.71
C GLY A 357 -2.71 8.95 3.49
N PHE A 358 -2.45 10.24 3.70
CA PHE A 358 -2.23 11.21 2.62
C PHE A 358 -0.82 11.19 2.02
N ALA A 359 0.16 10.67 2.77
CA ALA A 359 1.55 10.51 2.34
C ALA A 359 1.79 9.26 1.48
N THR A 360 0.93 8.24 1.61
CA THR A 360 1.02 6.99 0.83
C THR A 360 -0.13 6.87 -0.17
N VAL A 361 -0.19 5.73 -0.87
CA VAL A 361 -1.17 5.44 -1.92
C VAL A 361 -1.71 4.02 -1.72
N SER A 362 -3.04 3.87 -1.66
CA SER A 362 -3.70 2.56 -1.82
C SER A 362 -3.60 2.14 -3.27
N GLY A 363 -3.46 0.84 -3.51
CA GLY A 363 -3.37 0.33 -4.87
C GLY A 363 -4.69 -0.13 -5.49
N THR A 364 -5.68 0.75 -5.56
CA THR A 364 -7.06 0.44 -5.93
C THR A 364 -7.57 1.07 -7.25
N VAL A 365 -6.74 1.62 -8.14
CA VAL A 365 -7.23 2.39 -9.29
C VAL A 365 -6.26 2.35 -10.50
N LEU A 366 -6.53 1.47 -11.47
CA LEU A 366 -5.77 1.30 -12.73
C LEU A 366 -6.10 2.38 -13.82
N ALA A 367 -6.32 2.05 -15.10
CA ALA A 367 -6.22 2.96 -16.24
C ALA A 367 -7.54 3.62 -16.71
N ALA A 368 -7.55 4.95 -16.90
CA ALA A 368 -8.49 5.69 -17.79
C ALA A 368 -7.84 6.14 -19.11
N TYR A 369 -6.59 5.73 -19.35
CA TYR A 369 -5.62 6.66 -19.95
C TYR A 369 -4.95 6.18 -21.24
N ILE A 370 -5.32 5.01 -21.77
CA ILE A 370 -5.03 4.69 -23.17
C ILE A 370 -6.05 5.36 -24.12
N SER A 371 -7.17 5.85 -23.57
CA SER A 371 -8.06 6.83 -24.21
C SER A 371 -7.38 8.18 -24.55
N TYR A 372 -6.18 8.44 -24.02
CA TYR A 372 -5.44 9.72 -24.17
C TYR A 372 -4.06 9.57 -24.85
N GLY A 373 -3.77 8.42 -25.49
CA GLY A 373 -2.68 8.34 -26.49
C GLY A 373 -1.29 7.90 -26.02
N ALA A 374 -1.16 7.25 -24.86
CA ALA A 374 0.12 6.67 -24.43
C ALA A 374 0.59 5.51 -25.36
N LYS A 375 1.88 5.49 -25.73
CA LYS A 375 2.45 4.44 -26.61
C LYS A 375 2.58 3.09 -25.88
N ALA A 376 1.95 2.06 -26.44
CA ALA A 376 1.81 0.74 -25.81
C ALA A 376 3.10 -0.12 -25.74
N GLU A 377 4.17 0.24 -26.45
CA GLU A 377 5.36 -0.62 -26.61
C GLU A 377 6.23 -0.69 -25.33
N HIS A 378 6.22 0.35 -24.49
CA HIS A 378 6.88 0.31 -23.18
C HIS A 378 5.97 -0.22 -22.06
N LEU A 379 4.65 -0.30 -22.29
CA LEU A 379 3.69 -0.78 -21.31
C LEU A 379 3.91 -2.27 -21.00
N ILE A 380 4.17 -3.12 -22.00
CA ILE A 380 4.33 -4.57 -21.76
C ILE A 380 5.57 -4.86 -20.91
N THR A 381 6.70 -4.23 -21.21
CA THR A 381 7.96 -4.42 -20.46
C THR A 381 7.88 -3.87 -19.05
N ALA A 382 7.19 -2.74 -18.85
CA ALA A 382 7.01 -2.15 -17.52
C ALA A 382 5.88 -2.82 -16.71
N ILE A 383 4.90 -3.45 -17.38
CA ILE A 383 3.95 -4.39 -16.79
C ILE A 383 4.67 -5.67 -16.36
N CYS A 384 5.71 -6.10 -17.07
CA CYS A 384 6.59 -7.15 -16.58
C CYS A 384 7.46 -6.71 -15.38
N ALA A 385 7.37 -5.47 -14.89
CA ALA A 385 8.33 -4.84 -13.97
C ALA A 385 7.79 -4.31 -12.61
N SER A 386 6.59 -4.66 -12.11
CA SER A 386 6.05 -4.12 -10.82
C SER A 386 5.54 -5.12 -9.73
N GLY A 387 5.92 -4.95 -8.44
CA GLY A 387 5.40 -5.70 -7.27
C GLY A 387 6.07 -6.91 -6.55
N PHE A 388 6.56 -6.67 -5.34
CA PHE A 388 6.34 -7.46 -4.10
C PHE A 388 6.11 -6.51 -2.92
N ALA A 389 5.77 -5.27 -3.24
CA ALA A 389 5.84 -4.17 -2.32
C ALA A 389 4.70 -3.17 -2.58
N THR A 390 3.91 -2.95 -1.54
CA THR A 390 3.59 -1.63 -0.99
C THR A 390 2.96 -0.54 -1.86
N VAL A 391 2.51 -0.88 -3.06
CA VAL A 391 1.43 -0.21 -3.78
C VAL A 391 0.71 -1.38 -4.40
N SER A 392 -0.57 -1.62 -4.05
CA SER A 392 -1.29 -2.66 -4.81
C SER A 392 -1.25 -2.26 -6.29
N GLY A 393 -0.81 -3.21 -7.10
CA GLY A 393 -0.21 -2.92 -8.39
C GLY A 393 -1.16 -2.37 -9.46
N THR A 394 -2.40 -2.02 -9.11
CA THR A 394 -3.41 -1.48 -10.02
C THR A 394 -3.15 0.00 -10.20
N VAL A 395 -2.97 0.74 -9.10
CA VAL A 395 -2.44 2.11 -9.14
C VAL A 395 -0.99 2.12 -9.59
N LEU A 396 -0.19 1.13 -9.18
CA LEU A 396 1.19 0.98 -9.66
C LEU A 396 1.20 0.85 -11.19
N ALA A 397 0.35 -0.02 -11.77
CA ALA A 397 0.20 -0.17 -13.22
C ALA A 397 -0.47 1.04 -13.89
N ALA A 398 -1.31 1.82 -13.20
CA ALA A 398 -1.77 3.12 -13.69
C ALA A 398 -0.57 4.05 -13.87
N TYR A 399 0.18 4.29 -12.79
CA TYR A 399 1.36 5.16 -12.76
C TYR A 399 2.44 4.68 -13.75
N ILE A 400 2.59 3.37 -13.95
CA ILE A 400 3.44 2.79 -14.98
C ILE A 400 2.89 3.02 -16.40
N SER A 401 1.58 2.92 -16.62
CA SER A 401 0.96 3.30 -17.90
C SER A 401 1.19 4.78 -18.23
N TYR A 402 1.38 5.61 -17.20
CA TYR A 402 1.78 7.01 -17.29
C TYR A 402 3.31 7.24 -17.32
N GLY A 403 4.09 6.17 -17.41
CA GLY A 403 5.54 6.22 -17.58
C GLY A 403 6.37 6.32 -16.29
N ALA A 404 5.79 6.19 -15.10
CA ALA A 404 6.55 6.08 -13.86
C ALA A 404 7.17 4.69 -13.68
N LYS A 405 8.43 4.61 -13.21
CA LYS A 405 9.08 3.30 -12.95
C LYS A 405 8.54 2.68 -11.64
N ALA A 406 8.18 1.40 -11.69
CA ALA A 406 7.60 0.65 -10.57
C ALA A 406 8.38 0.76 -9.25
N GLU A 407 9.69 0.55 -9.36
CA GLU A 407 10.69 0.60 -8.29
C GLU A 407 10.65 1.93 -7.51
N HIS A 408 10.36 3.05 -8.18
CA HIS A 408 10.27 4.37 -7.58
C HIS A 408 8.98 4.57 -6.80
N LEU A 409 7.84 4.11 -7.34
CA LEU A 409 6.53 4.20 -6.71
C LEU A 409 6.48 3.38 -5.40
N ILE A 410 7.03 2.17 -5.47
CA ILE A 410 7.23 1.29 -4.32
C ILE A 410 8.10 1.97 -3.27
N THR A 411 9.28 2.44 -3.70
CA THR A 411 10.26 3.08 -2.81
C THR A 411 9.68 4.32 -2.14
N ALA A 412 8.91 5.13 -2.88
CA ALA A 412 8.21 6.30 -2.35
C ALA A 412 7.31 5.92 -1.17
N THR A 413 6.47 4.88 -1.30
CA THR A 413 5.59 4.44 -0.20
C THR A 413 6.36 3.88 1.00
N VAL A 414 7.41 3.07 0.78
CA VAL A 414 8.26 2.55 1.88
C VAL A 414 8.98 3.69 2.62
N MET A 415 9.48 4.68 1.91
CA MET A 415 10.09 5.88 2.50
C MET A 415 9.07 6.79 3.17
N ALA A 416 7.85 6.91 2.63
CA ALA A 416 6.81 7.78 3.16
C ALA A 416 6.34 7.35 4.56
N ALA A 417 6.31 6.07 4.89
CA ALA A 417 5.84 5.60 6.20
C ALA A 417 6.66 6.13 7.42
N PRO A 418 8.00 5.98 7.50
CA PRO A 418 8.78 6.61 8.58
C PRO A 418 8.82 8.15 8.46
N THR A 419 8.76 8.69 7.25
CA THR A 419 8.75 10.15 7.01
C THR A 419 7.48 10.80 7.51
N ALA A 420 6.32 10.17 7.31
CA ALA A 420 5.03 10.63 7.80
C ALA A 420 4.95 10.58 9.33
N LEU A 421 5.52 9.55 9.96
CA LEU A 421 5.65 9.51 11.42
C LEU A 421 6.52 10.67 11.93
N ALA A 422 7.70 10.90 11.34
CA ALA A 422 8.57 12.02 11.71
C ALA A 422 7.91 13.38 11.51
N TYR A 423 7.40 13.65 10.30
CA TYR A 423 6.87 14.95 9.93
C TYR A 423 5.53 15.26 10.60
N SER A 424 4.69 14.23 10.84
CA SER A 424 3.49 14.38 11.68
C SER A 424 3.84 14.79 13.10
N LYS A 425 4.81 14.12 13.74
CA LYS A 425 5.24 14.48 15.11
C LYS A 425 6.02 15.80 15.18
N LEU A 426 6.50 16.32 14.05
CA LEU A 426 7.01 17.69 13.93
C LEU A 426 5.87 18.72 13.86
N MET A 427 4.88 18.52 12.99
CA MET A 427 3.76 19.45 12.75
C MET A 427 2.65 19.42 13.83
N TYR A 428 2.45 18.27 14.48
CA TYR A 428 1.49 18.06 15.57
C TYR A 428 2.09 17.12 16.62
N PRO A 429 2.94 17.64 17.52
CA PRO A 429 3.59 16.84 18.56
C PRO A 429 2.60 16.20 19.54
N GLU A 430 3.07 15.18 20.26
CA GLU A 430 2.29 14.52 21.29
C GLU A 430 2.20 15.40 22.55
N THR A 431 0.99 15.75 22.97
CA THR A 431 0.71 16.55 24.18
C THR A 431 -0.17 15.83 25.19
N GLU A 432 -0.76 14.70 24.81
CA GLU A 432 -1.67 13.90 25.63
C GLU A 432 -0.97 12.61 26.10
N GLU A 433 -1.47 12.00 27.18
CA GLU A 433 -0.95 10.71 27.64
C GLU A 433 -1.47 9.55 26.76
N ILE A 434 -0.55 8.75 26.22
CA ILE A 434 -0.87 7.61 25.35
C ILE A 434 -1.47 6.47 26.17
N LYS A 435 -2.80 6.35 26.10
CA LYS A 435 -3.60 5.35 26.83
C LYS A 435 -3.34 3.90 26.40
N ASN A 436 -2.85 3.69 25.18
CA ASN A 436 -2.63 2.37 24.58
C ASN A 436 -1.17 1.88 24.74
N THR A 437 -0.70 1.76 25.98
CA THR A 437 0.73 1.51 26.32
C THR A 437 1.18 0.04 26.26
N LYS A 438 0.34 -0.90 25.80
CA LYS A 438 0.70 -2.34 25.72
C LYS A 438 1.87 -2.54 24.74
N LYS A 439 2.87 -3.37 25.10
CA LYS A 439 4.02 -3.72 24.24
C LYS A 439 3.65 -4.41 22.91
N SER A 440 2.41 -4.87 22.77
CA SER A 440 1.87 -5.46 21.55
C SER A 440 0.37 -5.18 21.49
N ILE A 441 -0.08 -4.64 20.36
CA ILE A 441 -1.49 -4.51 20.02
C ILE A 441 -2.03 -5.89 19.62
N SER A 442 -3.12 -6.36 20.24
CA SER A 442 -3.90 -7.44 19.64
C SER A 442 -4.70 -6.82 18.49
N LEU A 443 -4.19 -7.02 17.28
CA LEU A 443 -4.87 -6.61 16.04
C LEU A 443 -6.17 -7.39 15.92
N VAL A 444 -7.15 -6.79 15.25
CA VAL A 444 -8.49 -7.38 15.11
C VAL A 444 -8.40 -8.72 14.41
N GLU A 445 -8.83 -9.78 15.10
CA GLU A 445 -9.06 -11.09 14.48
C GLU A 445 -10.31 -11.00 13.59
N SER A 446 -10.36 -11.83 12.55
CA SER A 446 -11.41 -11.71 11.54
C SER A 446 -12.76 -12.22 12.06
N ASP A 447 -13.80 -11.40 11.94
CA ASP A 447 -15.20 -11.76 12.21
C ASP A 447 -15.83 -12.65 11.11
N PHE A 448 -15.08 -13.05 10.07
CA PHE A 448 -15.60 -13.86 8.97
C PHE A 448 -15.75 -15.33 9.37
N LYS A 449 -16.83 -15.98 8.91
CA LYS A 449 -17.15 -17.37 9.28
C LYS A 449 -16.36 -18.40 8.47
N SER A 450 -15.89 -18.04 7.28
CA SER A 450 -15.11 -18.89 6.39
C SER A 450 -14.25 -18.06 5.45
N VAL A 451 -13.29 -18.69 4.77
CA VAL A 451 -12.49 -18.05 3.70
C VAL A 451 -13.40 -17.47 2.62
N LEU A 452 -14.46 -18.19 2.24
CA LEU A 452 -15.39 -17.76 1.19
C LEU A 452 -16.27 -16.60 1.66
N ASP A 453 -16.69 -16.59 2.93
CA ASP A 453 -17.40 -15.46 3.56
C ASP A 453 -16.51 -14.20 3.57
N ALA A 454 -15.24 -14.34 3.97
CA ALA A 454 -14.25 -13.26 3.93
C ALA A 454 -14.05 -12.68 2.53
N ALA A 455 -13.82 -13.55 1.55
CA ALA A 455 -13.54 -13.16 0.19
C ALA A 455 -14.76 -12.50 -0.50
N SER A 456 -15.95 -13.05 -0.27
CA SER A 456 -17.21 -12.53 -0.84
C SER A 456 -17.61 -11.19 -0.22
N LYS A 457 -17.42 -11.02 1.09
CA LYS A 457 -17.63 -9.73 1.77
C LYS A 457 -16.61 -8.69 1.32
N GLY A 458 -15.33 -9.05 1.22
CA GLY A 458 -14.30 -8.15 0.68
C GLY A 458 -14.64 -7.64 -0.74
N ALA A 459 -15.07 -8.54 -1.64
CA ALA A 459 -15.58 -8.13 -2.94
C ALA A 459 -16.82 -7.21 -2.83
N SER A 460 -17.77 -7.53 -1.95
CA SER A 460 -18.99 -6.72 -1.80
C SER A 460 -18.71 -5.32 -1.23
N GLU A 461 -17.86 -5.21 -0.21
CA GLU A 461 -17.42 -3.96 0.43
C GLU A 461 -16.69 -3.03 -0.55
N ALA A 462 -15.92 -3.60 -1.48
CA ALA A 462 -15.28 -2.83 -2.55
C ALA A 462 -16.28 -2.02 -3.38
N THR A 463 -17.53 -2.45 -3.53
CA THR A 463 -18.57 -1.75 -4.33
C THR A 463 -18.76 -0.29 -3.90
N MET A 464 -18.78 -0.03 -2.59
CA MET A 464 -18.95 1.35 -2.08
C MET A 464 -17.69 2.18 -2.31
N ILE A 465 -16.51 1.57 -2.20
CA ILE A 465 -15.22 2.23 -2.48
C ILE A 465 -15.14 2.60 -3.97
N VAL A 466 -15.43 1.64 -4.86
CA VAL A 466 -15.52 1.78 -6.32
C VAL A 466 -16.46 2.93 -6.70
N PHE A 467 -17.69 2.91 -6.18
CA PHE A 467 -18.70 3.90 -6.50
C PHE A 467 -18.30 5.31 -6.03
N ASN A 468 -17.78 5.43 -4.80
CA ASN A 468 -17.31 6.70 -4.26
C ASN A 468 -16.12 7.28 -5.05
N ILE A 469 -15.19 6.44 -5.52
CA ILE A 469 -14.07 6.86 -6.37
C ILE A 469 -14.60 7.44 -7.69
N ILE A 470 -15.50 6.72 -8.38
CA ILE A 470 -16.08 7.17 -9.66
C ILE A 470 -16.86 8.47 -9.47
N ALA A 471 -17.73 8.55 -8.47
CA ALA A 471 -18.53 9.74 -8.19
C ALA A 471 -17.67 10.97 -7.86
N ASN A 472 -16.66 10.81 -7.00
CA ASN A 472 -15.75 11.90 -6.65
C ASN A 472 -14.92 12.36 -7.85
N LEU A 473 -14.40 11.44 -8.67
CA LEU A 473 -13.61 11.81 -9.84
C LEU A 473 -14.42 12.60 -10.86
N ILE A 474 -15.66 12.16 -11.16
CA ILE A 474 -16.56 12.92 -12.05
C ILE A 474 -16.81 14.32 -11.49
N ALA A 475 -17.15 14.43 -10.20
CA ALA A 475 -17.47 15.70 -9.56
C ALA A 475 -16.26 16.67 -9.51
N PHE A 476 -15.09 16.22 -9.05
CA PHE A 476 -13.91 17.07 -8.93
C PHE A 476 -13.32 17.45 -10.28
N ILE A 477 -13.28 16.54 -11.27
CA ILE A 477 -12.80 16.88 -12.61
C ILE A 477 -13.74 17.91 -13.25
N ALA A 478 -15.07 17.67 -13.22
CA ALA A 478 -16.03 18.64 -13.75
C ALA A 478 -15.95 20.01 -13.04
N PHE A 479 -15.74 20.03 -11.72
CA PHE A 479 -15.54 21.27 -10.96
C PHE A 479 -14.26 22.02 -11.39
N ILE A 480 -13.16 21.32 -11.66
CA ILE A 480 -11.90 21.94 -12.13
C ILE A 480 -12.08 22.51 -13.54
N TYR A 481 -12.72 21.79 -14.46
CA TYR A 481 -13.07 22.35 -15.78
C TYR A 481 -13.98 23.59 -15.67
N PHE A 482 -14.92 23.60 -14.72
CA PHE A 482 -15.76 24.77 -14.44
C PHE A 482 -14.94 25.96 -13.90
N VAL A 483 -14.05 25.74 -12.92
CA VAL A 483 -13.17 26.80 -12.40
C VAL A 483 -12.20 27.30 -13.47
N ASN A 484 -11.64 26.42 -14.31
CA ASN A 484 -10.81 26.80 -15.45
C ASN A 484 -11.59 27.59 -16.50
N GLY A 485 -12.87 27.30 -16.72
CA GLY A 485 -13.74 28.12 -17.57
C GLY A 485 -13.92 29.55 -17.02
N ILE A 486 -14.09 29.68 -15.70
CA ILE A 486 -14.17 31.00 -15.03
C ILE A 486 -12.84 31.74 -15.10
N LEU A 487 -11.73 31.08 -14.77
CA LEU A 487 -10.40 31.67 -14.80
C LEU A 487 -9.99 32.08 -16.22
N GLY A 488 -10.24 31.23 -17.22
CA GLY A 488 -10.01 31.53 -18.64
C GLY A 488 -10.81 32.74 -19.10
N TRP A 489 -12.09 32.83 -18.74
CA TRP A 489 -12.93 34.02 -18.99
C TRP A 489 -12.36 35.28 -18.31
N MET A 490 -11.90 35.18 -17.07
CA MET A 490 -11.23 36.30 -16.38
C MET A 490 -9.90 36.70 -17.05
N GLY A 491 -9.13 35.74 -17.55
CA GLY A 491 -7.91 35.97 -18.33
C GLY A 491 -8.20 36.72 -19.64
N GLN A 492 -9.25 36.32 -20.36
CA GLN A 492 -9.72 37.01 -21.57
C GLN A 492 -10.12 38.46 -21.29
N LEU A 493 -10.81 38.73 -20.17
CA LEU A 493 -11.11 40.11 -19.74
C LEU A 493 -9.85 40.94 -19.45
N CYS A 494 -8.75 40.29 -19.06
CA CYS A 494 -7.44 40.93 -18.84
C CYS A 494 -6.58 41.01 -20.12
N GLY A 495 -7.08 40.56 -21.28
CA GLY A 495 -6.38 40.60 -22.57
C GLY A 495 -5.62 39.33 -22.96
N TYR A 496 -5.65 38.27 -22.14
CA TYR A 496 -5.08 36.97 -22.49
C TYR A 496 -6.04 36.22 -23.42
N MET A 497 -5.83 36.37 -24.74
CA MET A 497 -6.71 35.84 -25.79
C MET A 497 -6.20 34.56 -26.45
N ASN A 498 -4.95 34.17 -26.22
CA ASN A 498 -4.37 32.92 -26.73
C ASN A 498 -4.84 31.74 -25.86
N GLU A 499 -5.26 30.63 -26.47
CA GLU A 499 -5.72 29.44 -25.74
C GLU A 499 -4.64 28.88 -24.79
N ASP A 500 -3.37 28.93 -25.21
CA ASP A 500 -2.20 28.51 -24.42
C ASP A 500 -1.87 29.43 -23.23
N GLU A 501 -2.48 30.62 -23.15
CA GLU A 501 -2.26 31.60 -22.08
C GLU A 501 -3.49 31.78 -21.17
N LEU A 502 -4.56 31.02 -21.39
CA LEU A 502 -5.76 31.06 -20.56
C LEU A 502 -5.44 30.64 -19.12
N TRP A 503 -5.91 31.45 -18.16
CA TRP A 503 -5.68 31.18 -16.76
C TRP A 503 -6.42 29.90 -16.35
N SER A 504 -5.71 29.00 -15.68
CA SER A 504 -6.22 27.75 -15.14
C SER A 504 -5.68 27.53 -13.73
N VAL A 505 -6.35 26.68 -12.96
CA VAL A 505 -5.86 26.25 -11.63
C VAL A 505 -4.46 25.64 -11.77
N GLU A 506 -4.26 24.85 -12.82
CA GLU A 506 -3.01 24.20 -13.19
C GLU A 506 -1.85 25.19 -13.40
N GLU A 507 -2.06 26.25 -14.20
CA GLU A 507 -1.00 27.24 -14.45
C GLU A 507 -0.73 28.14 -13.23
N ILE A 508 -1.78 28.55 -12.50
CA ILE A 508 -1.61 29.34 -11.27
C ILE A 508 -0.82 28.54 -10.23
N MET A 509 -1.16 27.27 -10.03
CA MET A 509 -0.40 26.39 -9.14
C MET A 509 1.01 26.10 -9.68
N GLY A 510 1.18 26.03 -11.01
CA GLY A 510 2.49 25.96 -11.67
C GLY A 510 3.42 27.10 -11.25
N TYR A 511 2.95 28.35 -11.33
CA TYR A 511 3.72 29.50 -10.85
C TYR A 511 3.99 29.48 -9.34
N ILE A 512 2.97 29.17 -8.52
CA ILE A 512 3.10 29.13 -7.05
C ILE A 512 4.09 28.04 -6.59
N LEU A 513 4.11 26.89 -7.26
CA LEU A 513 4.92 25.73 -6.89
C LEU A 513 6.25 25.64 -7.64
N THR A 514 6.53 26.52 -8.60
CA THR A 514 7.85 26.60 -9.29
C THR A 514 9.03 26.70 -8.32
N PRO A 515 9.02 27.54 -7.26
CA PRO A 515 10.10 27.58 -6.28
C PRO A 515 10.24 26.28 -5.48
N ILE A 516 9.13 25.57 -5.25
CA ILE A 516 9.09 24.29 -4.54
C ILE A 516 9.70 23.17 -5.40
N ALA A 517 9.39 23.13 -6.70
CA ALA A 517 10.03 22.21 -7.64
C ALA A 517 11.56 22.47 -7.73
N TYR A 518 11.98 23.74 -7.77
CA TYR A 518 13.40 24.08 -7.85
C TYR A 518 14.19 23.61 -6.62
N ILE A 519 13.71 23.87 -5.40
CA ILE A 519 14.40 23.41 -4.18
C ILE A 519 14.39 21.89 -3.99
N MET A 520 13.54 21.15 -4.71
CA MET A 520 13.58 19.68 -4.81
C MET A 520 14.66 19.17 -5.78
N GLY A 521 15.36 20.07 -6.50
CA GLY A 521 16.43 19.74 -7.45
C GLY A 521 15.97 19.47 -8.88
N VAL A 522 14.85 20.06 -9.29
CA VAL A 522 14.40 20.12 -10.70
C VAL A 522 15.10 21.28 -11.42
N PRO A 523 15.54 21.13 -12.69
CA PRO A 523 16.04 22.23 -13.52
C PRO A 523 15.02 23.37 -13.63
N TRP A 524 15.46 24.63 -13.63
CA TRP A 524 14.57 25.80 -13.56
C TRP A 524 13.53 25.84 -14.69
N ASP A 525 13.99 25.48 -15.89
CA ASP A 525 13.26 25.35 -17.14
C ASP A 525 12.15 24.28 -17.09
N GLU A 526 12.30 23.24 -16.28
CA GLU A 526 11.30 22.18 -16.06
C GLU A 526 10.39 22.47 -14.84
N CYS A 527 10.78 23.39 -13.95
CA CYS A 527 10.10 23.63 -12.67
C CYS A 527 8.63 24.05 -12.80
N ARG A 528 8.25 24.78 -13.87
CA ARG A 528 6.85 25.19 -14.09
C ARG A 528 5.96 23.98 -14.40
N ILE A 529 6.45 23.04 -15.20
CA ILE A 529 5.76 21.79 -15.53
C ILE A 529 5.57 20.95 -14.25
N VAL A 530 6.65 20.74 -13.48
CA VAL A 530 6.57 19.97 -12.23
C VAL A 530 5.68 20.65 -11.20
N GLY A 531 5.78 21.98 -11.05
CA GLY A 531 4.90 22.76 -10.18
C GLY A 531 3.43 22.59 -10.54
N ARG A 532 3.10 22.60 -11.84
CA ARG A 532 1.74 22.35 -12.34
C ARG A 532 1.27 20.94 -11.98
N LEU A 533 2.10 19.92 -12.15
CA LEU A 533 1.75 18.53 -11.82
C LEU A 533 1.51 18.32 -10.31
N ILE A 534 2.35 18.91 -9.45
CA ILE A 534 2.12 18.94 -8.00
C ILE A 534 0.83 19.70 -7.68
N GLY A 535 0.55 20.79 -8.40
CA GLY A 535 -0.68 21.58 -8.30
C GLY A 535 -1.94 20.77 -8.61
N VAL A 536 -1.96 20.07 -9.74
CA VAL A 536 -3.05 19.15 -10.13
C VAL A 536 -3.24 18.08 -9.06
N LYS A 537 -2.16 17.51 -8.53
CA LYS A 537 -2.22 16.52 -7.45
C LYS A 537 -2.88 17.09 -6.20
N MET A 538 -2.48 18.28 -5.78
CA MET A 538 -2.99 18.97 -4.59
C MET A 538 -4.44 19.46 -4.74
N MET A 539 -4.88 19.85 -5.93
CA MET A 539 -6.21 20.42 -6.15
C MET A 539 -7.26 19.40 -6.59
N VAL A 540 -6.84 18.37 -7.34
CA VAL A 540 -7.72 17.39 -7.97
C VAL A 540 -7.48 16.02 -7.34
N ASN A 541 -6.35 15.40 -7.69
CA ASN A 541 -5.80 14.15 -7.16
C ASN A 541 -4.56 13.75 -7.98
N GLU A 542 -3.81 12.82 -7.42
CA GLU A 542 -2.64 12.18 -8.01
C GLU A 542 -2.91 11.50 -9.37
N PHE A 543 -4.11 10.97 -9.66
CA PHE A 543 -4.43 10.39 -10.97
C PHE A 543 -4.46 11.45 -12.07
N ALA A 544 -5.16 12.57 -11.83
CA ALA A 544 -5.16 13.69 -12.77
C ALA A 544 -3.74 14.25 -13.00
N ALA A 545 -2.89 14.24 -11.97
CA ALA A 545 -1.49 14.65 -12.10
C ALA A 545 -0.68 13.66 -12.94
N PHE A 546 -0.78 12.36 -12.66
CA PHE A 546 -0.12 11.33 -13.47
C PHE A 546 -0.60 11.31 -14.93
N ALA A 547 -1.87 11.64 -15.19
CA ALA A 547 -2.40 11.83 -16.55
C ALA A 547 -1.65 12.91 -17.34
N GLN A 548 -1.47 14.08 -16.73
CA GLN A 548 -0.73 15.18 -17.36
C GLN A 548 0.78 14.89 -17.38
N PHE A 549 1.32 14.17 -16.40
CA PHE A 549 2.72 13.76 -16.38
C PHE A 549 3.05 12.87 -17.59
N SER A 550 2.17 11.92 -17.94
CA SER A 550 2.41 11.02 -19.08
C SER A 550 2.51 11.73 -20.44
N SER A 551 1.74 12.79 -20.66
CA SER A 551 1.79 13.54 -21.93
C SER A 551 2.92 14.57 -21.97
N LEU A 552 3.40 15.02 -20.79
CA LEU A 552 4.51 15.96 -20.64
C LEU A 552 5.86 15.27 -20.40
N LYS A 553 5.88 13.94 -20.25
CA LYS A 553 7.07 13.15 -19.89
C LYS A 553 8.27 13.38 -20.81
N GLU A 554 8.03 13.41 -22.12
CA GLU A 554 9.07 13.62 -23.15
C GLU A 554 9.68 15.03 -23.13
N LEU A 555 9.07 15.98 -22.41
CA LEU A 555 9.58 17.33 -22.18
C LEU A 555 10.40 17.45 -20.89
N LEU A 556 10.57 16.36 -20.15
CA LEU A 556 11.24 16.32 -18.86
C LEU A 556 12.44 15.37 -18.90
N SER A 557 13.57 15.83 -18.38
CA SER A 557 14.75 15.00 -18.12
C SER A 557 14.40 13.78 -17.28
N ALA A 558 15.07 12.65 -17.53
CA ALA A 558 14.85 11.41 -16.79
C ALA A 558 14.97 11.61 -15.27
N ARG A 559 15.89 12.48 -14.82
CA ARG A 559 16.03 12.91 -13.42
C ARG A 559 14.71 13.48 -12.89
N THR A 560 14.17 14.48 -13.59
CA THR A 560 12.93 15.17 -13.21
C THR A 560 11.71 14.27 -13.30
N GLN A 561 11.67 13.31 -14.24
CA GLN A 561 10.62 12.30 -14.30
C GLN A 561 10.54 11.51 -12.98
N VAL A 562 11.69 11.13 -12.41
CA VAL A 562 11.73 10.46 -11.10
C VAL A 562 11.33 11.41 -9.97
N ILE A 563 11.89 12.63 -9.90
CA ILE A 563 11.55 13.60 -8.85
C ILE A 563 10.03 13.88 -8.84
N THR A 564 9.45 14.10 -10.03
CA THR A 564 8.02 14.32 -10.22
C THR A 564 7.21 13.13 -9.74
N THR A 565 7.62 11.91 -10.12
CA THR A 565 6.99 10.66 -9.67
C THR A 565 6.84 10.62 -8.15
N TYR A 566 7.93 10.81 -7.39
CA TYR A 566 7.86 10.80 -5.92
C TYR A 566 7.01 11.95 -5.35
N ALA A 567 7.00 13.12 -6.00
CA ALA A 567 6.28 14.30 -5.50
C ALA A 567 4.75 14.17 -5.63
N ILE A 568 4.27 13.50 -6.68
CA ILE A 568 2.84 13.29 -6.93
C ILE A 568 2.28 11.97 -6.34
N VAL A 569 3.14 11.01 -5.96
CA VAL A 569 2.73 9.79 -5.23
C VAL A 569 2.30 10.13 -3.81
N GLY A 570 0.99 10.21 -3.61
CA GLY A 570 0.36 10.29 -2.29
C GLY A 570 -1.05 10.86 -2.38
N PHE A 571 -1.97 10.34 -1.58
CA PHE A 571 -3.38 10.74 -1.54
C PHE A 571 -3.65 12.16 -0.99
N GLY A 572 -2.63 13.02 -0.88
CA GLY A 572 -2.81 14.42 -0.48
C GLY A 572 -3.61 15.23 -1.52
N ASN A 573 -4.95 15.19 -1.42
CA ASN A 573 -5.90 15.95 -2.23
C ASN A 573 -7.27 16.15 -1.47
N PRO A 574 -8.15 17.09 -1.88
CA PRO A 574 -9.44 17.34 -1.23
C PRO A 574 -10.44 16.18 -1.22
N GLY A 575 -10.48 15.36 -2.27
CA GLY A 575 -11.35 14.18 -2.32
C GLY A 575 -10.98 13.15 -1.25
N SER A 576 -9.69 12.93 -1.05
CA SER A 576 -9.13 12.11 0.02
C SER A 576 -9.45 12.64 1.41
N ILE A 577 -9.50 13.96 1.63
CA ILE A 577 -9.97 14.54 2.90
C ILE A 577 -11.40 14.06 3.20
N GLY A 578 -12.30 14.13 2.20
CA GLY A 578 -13.67 13.64 2.33
C GLY A 578 -13.75 12.14 2.65
N LEU A 579 -12.97 11.32 1.94
CA LEU A 579 -12.89 9.87 2.18
C LEU A 579 -12.34 9.54 3.58
N MET A 580 -11.28 10.22 4.03
CA MET A 580 -10.67 10.06 5.36
C MET A 580 -11.64 10.44 6.48
N VAL A 581 -12.32 11.59 6.35
CA VAL A 581 -13.34 12.04 7.33
C VAL A 581 -14.49 11.05 7.39
N SER A 582 -14.99 10.60 6.23
CA SER A 582 -16.06 9.60 6.15
C SER A 582 -15.66 8.29 6.83
N ALA A 583 -14.54 7.68 6.43
CA ALA A 583 -14.06 6.41 6.96
C ALA A 583 -13.86 6.46 8.48
N LEU A 584 -13.08 7.42 9.00
CA LEU A 584 -12.80 7.51 10.43
C LEU A 584 -14.04 7.89 11.26
N SER A 585 -14.94 8.73 10.74
CA SER A 585 -16.18 9.09 11.44
C SER A 585 -17.19 7.94 11.45
N THR A 586 -17.20 7.06 10.45
CA THR A 586 -17.98 5.81 10.47
C THR A 586 -17.38 4.80 11.45
N LEU A 587 -16.05 4.74 11.59
CA LEU A 587 -15.38 3.81 12.50
C LEU A 587 -15.45 4.22 13.97
N VAL A 588 -15.38 5.52 14.28
CA VAL A 588 -15.52 6.08 15.63
C VAL A 588 -16.36 7.36 15.59
N PRO A 589 -17.71 7.25 15.56
CA PRO A 589 -18.61 8.41 15.48
C PRO A 589 -18.38 9.44 16.60
N GLU A 590 -18.06 8.99 17.81
CA GLU A 590 -17.77 9.84 18.97
C GLU A 590 -16.45 10.64 18.86
N LYS A 591 -15.62 10.35 17.86
CA LYS A 591 -14.36 11.06 17.55
C LYS A 591 -14.39 11.82 16.24
N SER A 592 -15.52 11.86 15.53
CA SER A 592 -15.71 12.61 14.27
C SER A 592 -15.17 14.06 14.33
N HIS A 593 -15.47 14.80 15.39
CA HIS A 593 -14.94 16.15 15.64
C HIS A 593 -13.39 16.20 15.75
N PHE A 594 -12.75 15.15 16.28
CA PHE A 594 -11.29 15.10 16.39
C PHE A 594 -10.67 14.90 15.00
N VAL A 595 -11.29 14.07 14.15
CA VAL A 595 -10.86 13.84 12.77
C VAL A 595 -10.95 15.14 11.96
N THR A 596 -12.11 15.80 11.96
CA THR A 596 -12.30 17.05 11.20
C THR A 596 -11.40 18.18 11.68
N ALA A 597 -11.07 18.25 12.97
CA ALA A 597 -10.15 19.25 13.52
C ALA A 597 -8.68 19.07 13.09
N VAL A 598 -8.24 17.85 12.72
CA VAL A 598 -6.84 17.57 12.34
C VAL A 598 -6.64 17.30 10.84
N VAL A 599 -7.68 16.86 10.12
CA VAL A 599 -7.53 16.31 8.76
C VAL A 599 -6.91 17.28 7.75
N PHE A 600 -7.27 18.57 7.78
CA PHE A 600 -6.72 19.54 6.83
C PHE A 600 -5.21 19.77 7.03
N ARG A 601 -4.76 19.83 8.29
CA ARG A 601 -3.33 19.90 8.63
C ARG A 601 -2.61 18.62 8.24
N ALA A 602 -3.24 17.47 8.46
CA ALA A 602 -2.71 16.18 8.05
C ALA A 602 -2.58 16.05 6.53
N TYR A 603 -3.48 16.64 5.74
CA TYR A 603 -3.39 16.72 4.27
C TYR A 603 -2.14 17.51 3.82
N ILE A 604 -1.90 18.68 4.41
CA ILE A 604 -0.67 19.46 4.15
C ILE A 604 0.57 18.68 4.61
N CYS A 605 0.50 18.04 5.77
CA CYS A 605 1.57 17.18 6.30
C CYS A 605 1.92 16.04 5.32
N GLY A 606 0.93 15.28 4.85
CA GLY A 606 1.14 14.18 3.91
C GLY A 606 1.64 14.65 2.55
N THR A 607 1.16 15.80 2.06
CA THR A 607 1.67 16.41 0.83
C THR A 607 3.15 16.79 0.95
N ILE A 608 3.57 17.42 2.04
CA ILE A 608 4.98 17.76 2.25
C ILE A 608 5.84 16.50 2.45
N VAL A 609 5.28 15.40 3.00
CA VAL A 609 5.98 14.10 3.03
C VAL A 609 6.31 13.59 1.62
N CYS A 610 5.41 13.74 0.64
CA CYS A 610 5.71 13.43 -0.77
C CYS A 610 6.87 14.29 -1.32
N LEU A 611 6.92 15.58 -0.96
CA LEU A 611 8.00 16.48 -1.39
C LEU A 611 9.34 16.16 -0.69
N LEU A 612 9.29 15.71 0.57
CA LEU A 612 10.44 15.21 1.33
C LEU A 612 10.97 13.88 0.77
N THR A 613 10.10 12.96 0.35
CA THR A 613 10.53 11.71 -0.32
C THR A 613 11.08 11.98 -1.71
N ALA A 614 10.50 12.92 -2.47
CA ALA A 614 11.04 13.38 -3.75
C ALA A 614 12.42 14.03 -3.62
N SER A 615 12.60 14.92 -2.64
CA SER A 615 13.90 15.54 -2.35
C SER A 615 14.95 14.49 -1.96
N MET A 616 14.57 13.51 -1.15
CA MET A 616 15.46 12.42 -0.75
C MET A 616 15.82 11.50 -1.93
N ALA A 617 14.87 11.20 -2.81
CA ALA A 617 15.14 10.46 -4.04
C ALA A 617 16.13 11.24 -4.93
N ALA A 618 15.90 12.54 -5.13
CA ALA A 618 16.77 13.42 -5.91
C ALA A 618 18.23 13.44 -5.42
N LEU A 619 18.47 13.37 -4.10
CA LEU A 619 19.83 13.24 -3.54
C LEU A 619 20.51 11.92 -3.94
N LEU A 620 19.76 10.82 -3.91
CA LEU A 620 20.29 9.45 -3.93
C LEU A 620 20.31 8.79 -5.32
N ILE A 621 19.55 9.30 -6.28
CA ILE A 621 19.53 8.81 -7.67
C ILE A 621 20.92 9.01 -8.31
N PRO A 622 21.54 7.95 -8.85
CA PRO A 622 22.69 8.04 -9.76
C PRO A 622 22.27 8.55 -11.14
N GLU A 623 23.06 9.44 -11.76
CA GLU A 623 22.75 9.89 -13.14
C GLU A 623 23.09 8.81 -14.18
N ASP A 624 24.08 7.95 -13.90
CA ASP A 624 24.42 6.75 -14.66
C ASP A 624 23.29 5.70 -14.75
N LEU A 625 22.19 5.88 -14.00
CA LEU A 625 21.01 5.03 -14.04
C LEU A 625 19.77 5.67 -14.68
N LEU A 626 19.90 6.89 -15.21
CA LEU A 626 18.80 7.64 -15.82
C LEU A 626 18.69 7.43 -17.34
N ASP A 627 19.77 7.01 -17.99
CA ASP A 627 19.86 6.79 -19.44
C ASP A 627 19.48 5.35 -19.90
N ILE A 628 18.78 4.58 -19.05
CA ILE A 628 18.34 3.19 -19.29
C ILE A 628 16.84 2.99 -19.02
#